data_AF-A0A5N5CWN3-F1
#
_entry.id   AF-A0A5N5CWN3-F1
#
_cell.length_a   1.000
_cell.length_b   1.000
_cell.length_c   1.000
_cell.angle_alpha   90.00
_cell.angle_beta   90.00
_cell.angle_gamma   90.00
#
_symmetry.space_group_name_H-M   'P 1'
#
loop_
_entity.id
_entity.type
_entity.pdbx_description
1 polymer ?
#
loop_
_entity_poly.entity_id
_entity_poly.type
_entity_poly.pdbx_seq_one_letter_code
_entity_poly.pdbx_strand_id
1 'polypeptide(L)'
;MFNDPPEAVRAMVNYLYTATYPKHGLNGPDLVLFHLDVYIIATTYLVEGLARIAKNSLAQELDNTPEVLPDVTNALRECNFRFRTFPKMRGLYRGIKKWAIGKFEDTYDDNTWKVMAKESPGFIQDVTKEAWRQWERSCTREAAIWLEHFEGPDSTGRVRVDNAECPGGCEYIQDRLILSTKGVAKQECVHCGKLYTSAEWFANSVLSISEYPESETTDDGSDSFDIWGEDAVDYSDGEEDSESD
;
A
#
# COMPACT_ATOMS: atom_id res chain seq x y z
N MET A 1 -4.15 24.16 -20.48
CA MET A 1 -4.78 24.89 -19.37
C MET A 1 -5.65 23.87 -18.65
N PHE A 2 -5.32 23.52 -17.41
CA PHE A 2 -6.17 22.60 -16.65
C PHE A 2 -7.51 23.28 -16.45
N ASN A 3 -8.59 22.61 -16.81
CA ASN A 3 -9.92 23.04 -16.37
C ASN A 3 -10.06 22.48 -14.96
N ASP A 4 -9.47 23.19 -13.99
CA ASP A 4 -9.62 22.87 -12.57
C ASP A 4 -11.11 22.68 -12.27
N PRO A 5 -11.53 21.52 -11.71
CA PRO A 5 -12.93 21.26 -11.43
C PRO A 5 -13.55 22.41 -10.62
N PRO A 6 -14.61 23.08 -11.11
CA PRO A 6 -15.15 24.28 -10.46
C PRO A 6 -15.52 24.05 -8.99
N GLU A 7 -15.97 22.84 -8.65
CA GLU A 7 -16.32 22.45 -7.28
C GLU A 7 -15.08 22.32 -6.38
N ALA A 8 -13.98 21.76 -6.89
CA ALA A 8 -12.74 21.67 -6.13
C ALA A 8 -12.07 23.05 -5.95
N VAL A 9 -12.18 23.95 -6.95
CA VAL A 9 -11.78 25.36 -6.80
C VAL A 9 -12.63 26.05 -5.74
N ARG A 10 -13.95 25.85 -5.75
CA ARG A 10 -14.86 26.40 -4.74
C ARG A 10 -14.53 25.88 -3.34
N ALA A 11 -14.21 24.60 -3.21
CA ALA A 11 -13.77 24.00 -1.96
C ALA A 11 -12.47 24.65 -1.45
N MET A 12 -11.50 24.88 -2.32
CA MET A 12 -10.26 25.57 -1.98
C MET A 12 -10.51 27.01 -1.52
N VAL A 13 -11.33 27.77 -2.25
CA VAL A 13 -11.69 29.14 -1.87
C VAL A 13 -12.40 29.16 -0.52
N ASN A 14 -13.39 28.28 -0.31
CA ASN A 14 -14.09 28.17 0.98
C ASN A 14 -13.10 27.86 2.11
N TYR A 15 -12.19 26.91 1.91
CA TYR A 15 -11.17 26.58 2.90
C TYR A 15 -10.30 27.78 3.28
N LEU A 16 -9.90 28.62 2.32
CA LEU A 16 -9.11 29.83 2.60
C LEU A 16 -9.87 30.84 3.47
N TYR A 17 -11.20 30.84 3.44
CA TYR A 17 -12.04 31.73 4.27
C TYR A 17 -12.50 31.11 5.59
N THR A 18 -12.70 29.80 5.65
CA THR A 18 -13.36 29.13 6.81
C THR A 18 -12.53 28.03 7.46
N ALA A 19 -11.35 27.70 6.92
CA ALA A 19 -10.53 26.55 7.29
C ALA A 19 -11.24 25.19 7.16
N THR A 20 -12.34 25.13 6.39
CA THR A 20 -13.14 23.93 6.10
C THR A 20 -13.67 24.00 4.67
N TYR A 21 -14.09 22.88 4.08
CA TYR A 21 -14.80 22.91 2.80
C TYR A 21 -16.06 22.03 2.84
N PRO A 22 -17.16 22.48 2.21
CA PRO A 22 -18.43 21.78 2.26
C PRO A 22 -18.39 20.48 1.44
N LYS A 23 -19.09 19.45 1.93
CA LYS A 23 -19.25 18.13 1.29
C LYS A 23 -20.69 17.86 0.83
N HIS A 24 -21.52 18.89 0.74
CA HIS A 24 -22.98 18.72 0.71
C HIS A 24 -23.48 18.08 -0.60
N GLY A 25 -24.32 17.04 -0.46
CA GLY A 25 -25.12 16.49 -1.56
C GLY A 25 -24.40 15.47 -2.45
N LEU A 26 -23.16 15.08 -2.12
CA LEU A 26 -22.45 14.01 -2.80
C LEU A 26 -22.76 12.65 -2.17
N ASN A 27 -22.85 11.60 -2.98
CA ASN A 27 -22.91 10.20 -2.52
C ASN A 27 -21.48 9.62 -2.43
N GLY A 28 -21.32 8.40 -1.88
CA GLY A 28 -20.01 7.77 -1.64
C GLY A 28 -19.03 7.91 -2.81
N PRO A 29 -19.36 7.39 -4.01
CA PRO A 29 -18.51 7.51 -5.20
C PRO A 29 -18.10 8.95 -5.55
N ASP A 30 -19.09 9.84 -5.65
CA ASP A 30 -18.86 11.24 -6.02
C ASP A 30 -18.04 11.97 -4.95
N LEU A 31 -18.19 11.58 -3.68
CA LEU A 31 -17.49 12.15 -2.54
C LEU A 31 -15.99 11.77 -2.53
N VAL A 32 -15.67 10.51 -2.85
CA VAL A 32 -14.27 10.05 -3.01
C VAL A 32 -13.58 10.83 -4.13
N LEU A 33 -14.22 10.92 -5.31
CA LEU A 33 -13.66 11.65 -6.45
C LEU A 33 -13.52 13.15 -6.15
N PHE A 34 -14.49 13.75 -5.45
CA PHE A 34 -14.39 15.12 -4.99
C PHE A 34 -13.21 15.34 -4.03
N HIS A 35 -12.99 14.44 -3.06
CA HIS A 35 -11.84 14.53 -2.16
C HIS A 35 -10.50 14.38 -2.90
N LEU A 36 -10.46 13.54 -3.93
CA LEU A 36 -9.31 13.42 -4.82
C LEU A 36 -9.05 14.73 -5.58
N ASP A 37 -10.06 15.32 -6.22
CA ASP A 37 -9.92 16.58 -6.94
C ASP A 37 -9.47 17.73 -6.04
N VAL A 38 -10.04 17.81 -4.83
CA VAL A 38 -9.64 18.80 -3.81
C VAL A 38 -8.19 18.57 -3.39
N TYR A 39 -7.76 17.31 -3.19
CA TYR A 39 -6.37 16.99 -2.88
C TYR A 39 -5.42 17.43 -4.01
N ILE A 40 -5.79 17.16 -5.26
CA ILE A 40 -5.00 17.51 -6.46
C ILE A 40 -4.83 19.02 -6.55
N ILE A 41 -5.92 19.78 -6.48
CA ILE A 41 -5.87 21.25 -6.53
C ILE A 41 -5.09 21.80 -5.34
N ALA A 42 -5.39 21.37 -4.12
CA ALA A 42 -4.70 21.86 -2.92
C ALA A 42 -3.19 21.61 -2.98
N THR A 43 -2.76 20.47 -3.52
CA THR A 43 -1.35 20.16 -3.73
C THR A 43 -0.74 21.04 -4.81
N THR A 44 -1.45 21.26 -5.92
CA THR A 44 -1.00 22.10 -7.05
C THR A 44 -0.81 23.56 -6.64
N TYR A 45 -1.71 24.10 -5.83
CA TYR A 45 -1.68 25.48 -5.33
C TYR A 45 -1.01 25.63 -3.95
N LEU A 46 -0.36 24.58 -3.44
CA LEU A 46 0.39 24.58 -2.18
C LEU A 46 -0.43 24.97 -0.93
N VAL A 47 -1.71 24.62 -0.89
CA VAL A 47 -2.60 24.82 0.27
C VAL A 47 -2.53 23.59 1.18
N GLU A 48 -1.46 23.49 1.97
CA GLU A 48 -1.10 22.25 2.69
C GLU A 48 -2.16 21.75 3.67
N GLY A 49 -2.79 22.66 4.42
CA GLY A 49 -3.84 22.28 5.37
C GLY A 49 -5.06 21.65 4.68
N LEU A 50 -5.42 22.13 3.49
CA LEU A 50 -6.49 21.55 2.68
C LEU A 50 -6.09 20.20 2.11
N ALA A 51 -4.87 20.09 1.57
CA ALA A 51 -4.36 18.84 1.02
C ALA A 51 -4.37 17.73 2.09
N ARG A 52 -3.97 18.04 3.33
CA ARG A 52 -4.04 17.08 4.44
C ARG A 52 -5.47 16.65 4.77
N ILE A 53 -6.41 17.58 4.88
CA ILE A 53 -7.82 17.27 5.17
C ILE A 53 -8.44 16.43 4.04
N ALA A 54 -8.14 16.78 2.79
CA ALA A 54 -8.62 16.06 1.61
C ALA A 54 -8.03 14.66 1.52
N LYS A 55 -6.73 14.47 1.79
CA LYS A 55 -6.09 13.14 1.88
C LYS A 55 -6.78 12.26 2.93
N ASN A 56 -6.98 12.79 4.14
CA ASN A 56 -7.57 12.02 5.23
C ASN A 56 -9.04 11.70 4.96
N SER A 57 -9.78 12.63 4.35
CA SER A 57 -11.17 12.38 3.94
C SER A 57 -11.23 11.36 2.80
N LEU A 58 -10.35 11.46 1.81
CA LEU A 58 -10.24 10.51 0.70
C LEU A 58 -10.00 9.09 1.23
N ALA A 59 -9.04 8.93 2.13
CA ALA A 59 -8.73 7.68 2.81
C ALA A 59 -9.96 7.06 3.50
N GLN A 60 -10.63 7.86 4.32
CA GLN A 60 -11.80 7.43 5.07
C GLN A 60 -12.97 7.01 4.15
N GLU A 61 -13.23 7.76 3.08
CA GLU A 61 -14.31 7.44 2.16
C GLU A 61 -13.96 6.24 1.26
N LEU A 62 -12.69 6.07 0.89
CA LEU A 62 -12.24 4.93 0.09
C LEU A 62 -12.42 3.60 0.82
N ASP A 63 -12.23 3.58 2.15
CA ASP A 63 -12.54 2.42 2.99
C ASP A 63 -14.04 2.01 2.88
N ASN A 64 -14.93 2.99 2.71
CA ASN A 64 -16.39 2.77 2.64
C ASN A 64 -16.92 2.56 1.22
N THR A 65 -16.13 2.89 0.19
CA THR A 65 -16.56 2.90 -1.22
C THR A 65 -15.41 2.44 -2.12
N PRO A 66 -15.04 1.15 -2.08
CA PRO A 66 -13.96 0.60 -2.90
C PRO A 66 -14.25 0.57 -4.39
N GLU A 67 -15.51 0.56 -4.79
CA GLU A 67 -15.93 0.40 -6.18
C GLU A 67 -15.44 1.55 -7.08
N VAL A 68 -15.07 2.69 -6.50
CA VAL A 68 -14.46 3.82 -7.23
C VAL A 68 -12.94 3.76 -7.30
N LEU A 69 -12.31 2.74 -6.75
CA LEU A 69 -10.86 2.53 -6.86
C LEU A 69 -10.36 2.51 -8.33
N PRO A 70 -11.07 1.96 -9.34
CA PRO A 70 -10.64 2.07 -10.72
C PRO A 70 -10.53 3.54 -11.17
N ASP A 71 -11.54 4.35 -10.85
CA ASP A 71 -11.61 5.76 -11.24
C ASP A 71 -10.51 6.58 -10.54
N VAL A 72 -10.36 6.39 -9.23
CA VAL A 72 -9.33 7.05 -8.41
C VAL A 72 -7.94 6.71 -8.94
N THR A 73 -7.67 5.45 -9.25
CA THR A 73 -6.33 5.00 -9.70
C THR A 73 -6.02 5.47 -11.11
N ASN A 74 -7.02 5.50 -12.00
CA ASN A 74 -6.87 6.07 -13.33
C ASN A 74 -6.61 7.58 -13.28
N ALA A 75 -7.35 8.32 -12.47
CA ALA A 75 -7.16 9.75 -12.26
C ALA A 75 -5.76 10.05 -11.69
N LEU A 76 -5.31 9.28 -10.70
CA LEU A 76 -3.97 9.42 -10.13
C LEU A 76 -2.86 9.05 -11.12
N ARG A 77 -3.05 8.04 -11.96
CA ARG A 77 -2.08 7.67 -12.99
C ARG A 77 -1.95 8.76 -14.05
N GLU A 78 -3.07 9.33 -14.49
CA GLU A 78 -3.09 10.48 -15.41
C GLU A 78 -2.39 11.69 -14.79
N CYS A 79 -2.65 11.96 -13.51
CA CYS A 79 -1.96 13.01 -12.76
C CYS A 79 -0.46 12.73 -12.66
N ASN A 80 -0.05 11.53 -12.25
CA ASN A 80 1.36 11.18 -12.07
C ASN A 80 2.16 11.27 -13.38
N PHE A 81 1.56 10.86 -14.50
CA PHE A 81 2.18 11.00 -15.82
C PHE A 81 2.41 12.47 -16.19
N ARG A 82 1.41 13.33 -15.92
CA ARG A 82 1.48 14.76 -16.23
C ARG A 82 2.36 15.54 -15.26
N PHE A 83 2.45 15.07 -14.03
CA PHE A 83 3.09 15.77 -12.93
C PHE A 83 4.23 14.95 -12.33
N ARG A 84 5.15 14.48 -13.18
CA ARG A 84 6.41 13.84 -12.75
C ARG A 84 7.15 14.63 -11.65
N THR A 85 6.82 15.93 -11.49
CA THR A 85 7.35 16.90 -10.54
C THR A 85 6.56 17.08 -9.22
N PHE A 86 5.48 16.34 -8.91
CA PHE A 86 4.77 16.46 -7.62
C PHE A 86 5.00 15.24 -6.70
N PRO A 87 6.03 15.27 -5.82
CA PRO A 87 6.31 14.19 -4.86
C PRO A 87 5.11 13.78 -3.99
N LYS A 88 4.26 14.74 -3.59
CA LYS A 88 3.07 14.48 -2.77
C LYS A 88 2.07 13.52 -3.45
N MET A 89 1.90 13.64 -4.77
CA MET A 89 1.03 12.73 -5.55
C MET A 89 1.57 11.31 -5.61
N ARG A 90 2.90 11.18 -5.76
CA ARG A 90 3.57 9.88 -5.72
C ARG A 90 3.36 9.22 -4.35
N GLY A 91 3.45 9.99 -3.28
CA GLY A 91 3.13 9.53 -1.91
C GLY A 91 1.69 9.05 -1.78
N LEU A 92 0.71 9.81 -2.27
CA LEU A 92 -0.70 9.40 -2.25
C LEU A 92 -0.93 8.08 -3.01
N TYR A 93 -0.40 7.99 -4.24
CA TYR A 93 -0.53 6.79 -5.06
C TYR A 93 0.13 5.57 -4.40
N ARG A 94 1.33 5.75 -3.80
CA ARG A 94 1.99 4.70 -3.02
C ARG A 94 1.14 4.26 -1.82
N GLY A 95 0.56 5.21 -1.09
CA GLY A 95 -0.35 4.93 0.03
C GLY A 95 -1.55 4.08 -0.39
N ILE A 96 -2.18 4.42 -1.52
CA ILE A 96 -3.31 3.63 -2.07
C ILE A 96 -2.91 2.21 -2.44
N LYS A 97 -1.71 2.01 -3.01
CA LYS A 97 -1.21 0.65 -3.30
C LYS A 97 -0.97 -0.16 -2.02
N LYS A 98 -0.35 0.43 -1.01
CA LYS A 98 -0.15 -0.22 0.30
C LYS A 98 -1.49 -0.56 0.95
N TRP A 99 -2.44 0.36 0.89
CA TRP A 99 -3.81 0.17 1.35
C TRP A 99 -4.49 -1.00 0.65
N ALA A 100 -4.40 -1.08 -0.69
CA ALA A 100 -4.99 -2.17 -1.46
C ALA A 100 -4.43 -3.54 -1.08
N ILE A 101 -3.12 -3.64 -0.80
CA ILE A 101 -2.49 -4.86 -0.31
C ILE A 101 -3.04 -5.24 1.07
N GLY A 102 -3.07 -4.28 2.01
CA GLY A 102 -3.55 -4.53 3.37
C GLY A 102 -5.03 -4.88 3.46
N LYS A 103 -5.86 -4.36 2.56
CA LYS A 103 -7.31 -4.60 2.54
C LYS A 103 -7.75 -5.81 1.74
N PHE A 104 -6.81 -6.54 1.13
CA PHE A 104 -7.11 -7.62 0.20
C PHE A 104 -7.96 -8.72 0.84
N GLU A 105 -7.62 -9.19 2.05
CA GLU A 105 -8.40 -10.20 2.77
C GLU A 105 -9.61 -9.63 3.52
N ASP A 106 -9.45 -8.47 4.15
CA ASP A 106 -10.40 -8.01 5.17
C ASP A 106 -11.71 -7.47 4.61
N THR A 107 -11.68 -6.95 3.38
CA THR A 107 -12.67 -5.93 3.02
C THR A 107 -13.45 -6.26 1.77
N TYR A 108 -12.88 -7.01 0.83
CA TYR A 108 -13.46 -7.13 -0.50
C TYR A 108 -13.59 -8.58 -0.95
N ASP A 109 -14.73 -8.87 -1.59
CA ASP A 109 -14.90 -10.15 -2.24
C ASP A 109 -13.98 -10.27 -3.45
N ASP A 110 -13.68 -11.52 -3.82
CA ASP A 110 -12.92 -11.85 -5.04
C ASP A 110 -13.47 -11.16 -6.30
N ASN A 111 -14.76 -10.82 -6.33
CA ASN A 111 -15.38 -10.19 -7.49
C ASN A 111 -14.89 -8.75 -7.67
N THR A 112 -14.74 -7.99 -6.58
CA THR A 112 -14.26 -6.60 -6.62
C THR A 112 -12.86 -6.54 -7.24
N TRP A 113 -11.95 -7.42 -6.81
CA TRP A 113 -10.60 -7.48 -7.36
C TRP A 113 -10.55 -7.96 -8.81
N LYS A 114 -11.45 -8.87 -9.22
CA LYS A 114 -11.60 -9.28 -10.63
C LYS A 114 -12.10 -8.14 -11.52
N VAL A 115 -13.03 -7.32 -11.02
CA VAL A 115 -13.49 -6.10 -11.74
C VAL A 115 -12.34 -5.11 -11.85
N MET A 116 -11.59 -4.88 -10.78
CA MET A 116 -10.39 -4.03 -10.79
C MET A 116 -9.35 -4.49 -11.81
N ALA A 117 -9.06 -5.80 -11.88
CA ALA A 117 -8.11 -6.35 -12.85
C ALA A 117 -8.57 -6.15 -14.30
N LYS A 118 -9.88 -6.14 -14.54
CA LYS A 118 -10.45 -5.88 -15.87
C LYS A 118 -10.44 -4.40 -16.23
N GLU A 119 -10.83 -3.52 -15.31
CA GLU A 119 -11.04 -2.09 -15.57
C GLU A 119 -9.77 -1.25 -15.42
N SER A 120 -8.86 -1.68 -14.53
CA SER A 120 -7.60 -0.99 -14.25
C SER A 120 -6.42 -1.97 -14.14
N PRO A 121 -6.09 -2.70 -15.23
CA PRO A 121 -5.01 -3.70 -15.21
C PRO A 121 -3.64 -3.10 -14.87
N GLY A 122 -3.40 -1.85 -15.28
CA GLY A 122 -2.16 -1.13 -14.94
C GLY A 122 -2.02 -0.90 -13.44
N PHE A 123 -3.11 -0.60 -12.74
CA PHE A 123 -3.08 -0.46 -11.29
C PHE A 123 -2.81 -1.81 -10.61
N ILE A 124 -3.46 -2.89 -11.03
CA ILE A 124 -3.18 -4.23 -10.48
C ILE A 124 -1.71 -4.61 -10.67
N GLN A 125 -1.11 -4.33 -11.83
CA GLN A 125 0.32 -4.54 -12.04
C GLN A 125 1.18 -3.71 -11.07
N ASP A 126 0.83 -2.45 -10.84
CA ASP A 126 1.58 -1.57 -9.95
C ASP A 126 1.43 -1.96 -8.47
N VAL A 127 0.25 -2.45 -8.05
CA VAL A 127 0.03 -3.03 -6.72
C VAL A 127 0.80 -4.32 -6.57
N THR A 128 0.77 -5.21 -7.57
CA THR A 128 1.51 -6.48 -7.55
C THR A 128 3.02 -6.26 -7.45
N LYS A 129 3.57 -5.25 -8.15
CA LYS A 129 4.97 -4.83 -7.97
C LYS A 129 5.26 -4.30 -6.56
N GLU A 130 4.34 -3.55 -5.97
CA GLU A 130 4.48 -3.08 -4.59
C GLU A 130 4.40 -4.24 -3.59
N ALA A 131 3.53 -5.23 -3.83
CA ALA A 131 3.41 -6.45 -3.03
C ALA A 131 4.71 -7.25 -3.07
N TRP A 132 5.32 -7.44 -4.25
CA TRP A 132 6.66 -8.04 -4.34
C TRP A 132 7.71 -7.28 -3.52
N ARG A 133 7.75 -5.95 -3.61
CA ARG A 133 8.68 -5.14 -2.81
C ARG A 133 8.46 -5.30 -1.31
N GLN A 134 7.21 -5.37 -0.85
CA GLN A 134 6.89 -5.60 0.56
C GLN A 134 7.28 -7.02 0.98
N TRP A 135 6.94 -8.01 0.17
CA TRP A 135 7.30 -9.40 0.40
C TRP A 135 8.82 -9.60 0.51
N GLU A 136 9.60 -9.03 -0.41
CA GLU A 136 11.06 -9.12 -0.41
C GLU A 136 11.71 -8.40 0.78
N ARG A 137 11.10 -7.33 1.28
CA ARG A 137 11.64 -6.53 2.37
C ARG A 137 11.32 -7.08 3.76
N SER A 138 10.12 -7.65 3.93
CA SER A 138 9.58 -7.96 5.27
C SER A 138 8.69 -9.19 5.32
N CYS A 139 8.61 -9.98 4.25
CA CYS A 139 7.71 -11.13 4.04
C CYS A 139 6.32 -10.95 4.69
N THR A 140 5.65 -9.82 4.43
CA THR A 140 4.33 -9.55 5.03
C THR A 140 3.28 -10.52 4.52
N ARG A 141 2.36 -10.92 5.41
CA ARG A 141 1.31 -11.89 5.11
C ARG A 141 0.41 -11.38 3.98
N GLU A 142 0.00 -10.12 4.06
CA GLU A 142 -0.91 -9.44 3.14
C GLU A 142 -0.32 -9.40 1.71
N ALA A 143 0.97 -9.09 1.61
CA ALA A 143 1.67 -9.13 0.32
C ALA A 143 1.71 -10.55 -0.24
N ALA A 144 1.93 -11.56 0.60
CA ALA A 144 1.95 -12.95 0.15
C ALA A 144 0.61 -13.40 -0.43
N ILE A 145 -0.48 -13.09 0.26
CA ILE A 145 -1.83 -13.45 -0.17
C ILE A 145 -2.18 -12.75 -1.48
N TRP A 146 -1.88 -11.45 -1.62
CA TRP A 146 -2.05 -10.73 -2.87
C TRP A 146 -1.31 -11.43 -4.02
N LEU A 147 -0.02 -11.74 -3.81
CA LEU A 147 0.82 -12.39 -4.82
C LEU A 147 0.33 -13.79 -5.17
N GLU A 148 -0.13 -14.58 -4.19
CA GLU A 148 -0.65 -15.92 -4.45
C GLU A 148 -1.96 -15.89 -5.24
N HIS A 149 -2.80 -14.88 -5.01
CA HIS A 149 -4.02 -14.70 -5.78
C HIS A 149 -3.76 -14.33 -7.24
N PHE A 150 -2.85 -13.39 -7.50
CA PHE A 150 -2.63 -12.85 -8.86
C PHE A 150 -1.53 -13.56 -9.66
N GLU A 151 -0.50 -14.12 -9.01
CA GLU A 151 0.63 -14.80 -9.65
C GLU A 151 0.58 -16.33 -9.46
N GLY A 152 -0.37 -16.84 -8.67
CA GLY A 152 -0.63 -18.26 -8.44
C GLY A 152 -0.22 -18.77 -7.04
N PRO A 153 -0.83 -19.86 -6.55
CA PRO A 153 -0.83 -20.27 -5.13
C PRO A 153 0.55 -20.55 -4.52
N ASP A 154 1.57 -20.79 -5.34
CA ASP A 154 2.94 -21.01 -4.87
C ASP A 154 3.86 -19.82 -5.16
N SER A 155 3.39 -18.70 -5.68
CA SER A 155 4.24 -17.62 -6.23
C SER A 155 5.27 -17.12 -5.22
N THR A 156 4.88 -16.94 -3.96
CA THR A 156 5.75 -16.49 -2.87
C THR A 156 6.60 -17.59 -2.26
N GLY A 157 6.17 -18.85 -2.41
CA GLY A 157 6.69 -19.98 -1.67
C GLY A 157 6.68 -19.76 -0.16
N ARG A 158 5.66 -19.07 0.38
CA ARG A 158 5.60 -18.77 1.82
C ARG A 158 5.58 -20.05 2.64
N VAL A 159 6.37 -20.09 3.69
CA VAL A 159 6.39 -21.17 4.67
C VAL A 159 6.45 -20.56 6.06
N ARG A 160 5.64 -21.11 6.96
CA ARG A 160 5.74 -20.80 8.39
C ARG A 160 6.84 -21.64 9.01
N VAL A 161 7.72 -20.99 9.73
CA VAL A 161 8.75 -21.62 10.53
C VAL A 161 8.50 -21.28 11.99
N ASP A 162 8.19 -22.29 12.78
CA ASP A 162 8.12 -22.15 14.22
C ASP A 162 9.53 -22.25 14.82
N ASN A 163 9.77 -21.50 15.89
CA ASN A 163 11.02 -21.50 16.65
C ASN A 163 12.32 -21.34 15.81
N ALA A 164 12.42 -20.28 15.00
CA ALA A 164 13.63 -19.99 14.24
C ALA A 164 14.66 -19.24 15.09
N GLU A 165 15.89 -19.75 15.21
CA GLU A 165 16.96 -19.06 15.94
C GLU A 165 17.55 -17.92 15.08
N CYS A 166 17.83 -16.78 15.71
CA CYS A 166 18.44 -15.64 15.02
C CYS A 166 19.78 -16.02 14.37
N PRO A 167 19.96 -15.83 13.05
CA PRO A 167 21.21 -16.18 12.35
C PRO A 167 22.45 -15.42 12.87
N GLY A 168 22.24 -14.25 13.48
CA GLY A 168 23.31 -13.45 14.08
C GLY A 168 23.77 -13.93 15.45
N GLY A 169 23.21 -15.00 16.00
CA GLY A 169 23.61 -15.58 17.28
C GLY A 169 23.20 -14.76 18.51
N CYS A 170 22.13 -13.95 18.42
CA CYS A 170 21.65 -13.18 19.57
C CYS A 170 20.77 -13.99 20.55
N GLU A 171 20.81 -15.32 20.47
CA GLU A 171 20.08 -16.31 21.30
C GLU A 171 18.54 -16.17 21.30
N TYR A 172 17.98 -15.21 20.55
CA TYR A 172 16.54 -15.02 20.42
C TYR A 172 15.95 -16.01 19.41
N ILE A 173 14.83 -16.62 19.81
CA ILE A 173 14.03 -17.52 19.00
C ILE A 173 12.77 -16.78 18.57
N GLN A 174 12.60 -16.60 17.27
CA GLN A 174 11.41 -15.99 16.70
C GLN A 174 10.41 -17.08 16.34
N ASP A 175 9.25 -17.05 16.97
CA ASP A 175 8.17 -17.98 16.69
C ASP A 175 7.29 -17.48 15.53
N ARG A 176 6.66 -18.43 14.83
CA ARG A 176 5.72 -18.17 13.71
C ARG A 176 6.27 -17.28 12.59
N LEU A 177 7.55 -17.43 12.27
CA LEU A 177 8.20 -16.62 11.25
C LEU A 177 7.71 -16.99 9.85
N ILE A 178 7.31 -16.01 9.05
CA ILE A 178 6.94 -16.22 7.64
C ILE A 178 8.18 -16.00 6.76
N LEU A 179 8.59 -17.07 6.07
CA LEU A 179 9.76 -17.08 5.18
C LEU A 179 9.37 -17.44 3.75
N SER A 180 10.24 -17.12 2.78
CA SER A 180 10.08 -17.54 1.38
C SER A 180 11.03 -18.68 1.02
N THR A 181 10.50 -19.75 0.46
CA THR A 181 11.30 -20.83 -0.16
C THR A 181 11.80 -20.50 -1.56
N LYS A 182 11.30 -19.41 -2.18
CA LYS A 182 11.54 -19.07 -3.59
C LYS A 182 12.40 -17.81 -3.80
N GLY A 183 12.81 -17.10 -2.75
CA GLY A 183 13.44 -15.78 -2.93
C GLY A 183 14.40 -15.32 -1.83
N VAL A 184 14.93 -14.11 -2.04
CA VAL A 184 15.86 -13.38 -1.15
C VAL A 184 15.14 -12.59 -0.06
N ALA A 185 13.87 -12.92 0.22
CA ALA A 185 13.04 -12.17 1.13
C ALA A 185 13.71 -12.06 2.50
N LYS A 186 13.80 -10.83 3.01
CA LYS A 186 14.50 -10.49 4.24
C LYS A 186 13.53 -10.38 5.40
N GLN A 187 13.99 -10.82 6.55
CA GLN A 187 13.27 -10.71 7.81
C GLN A 187 14.18 -10.12 8.88
N GLU A 188 13.62 -9.18 9.62
CA GLU A 188 14.29 -8.54 10.76
C GLU A 188 14.15 -9.43 11.99
N CYS A 189 15.25 -9.66 12.70
CA CYS A 189 15.18 -10.24 14.03
C CYS A 189 14.67 -9.18 15.01
N VAL A 190 13.51 -9.41 15.62
CA VAL A 190 12.85 -8.47 16.55
C VAL A 190 13.71 -8.07 17.77
N HIS A 191 14.70 -8.90 18.14
CA HIS A 191 15.58 -8.62 19.27
C HIS A 191 16.81 -7.78 18.88
N CYS A 192 17.49 -8.11 17.78
CA CYS A 192 18.75 -7.44 17.41
C CYS A 192 18.61 -6.41 16.28
N GLY A 193 17.45 -6.31 15.65
CA GLY A 193 17.13 -5.36 14.57
C GLY A 193 17.88 -5.60 13.26
N LYS A 194 18.58 -6.73 13.12
CA LYS A 194 19.33 -7.07 11.90
C LYS A 194 18.43 -7.81 10.92
N LEU A 195 18.57 -7.50 9.64
CA LEU A 195 17.90 -8.16 8.53
C LEU A 195 18.71 -9.37 8.05
N TYR A 196 18.04 -10.52 7.92
CA TYR A 196 18.60 -11.74 7.36
C TYR A 196 17.69 -12.28 6.26
N THR A 197 18.27 -12.95 5.29
CA THR A 197 17.54 -13.63 4.21
C THR A 197 16.78 -14.85 4.74
N SER A 198 15.72 -15.25 4.03
CA SER A 198 14.96 -16.46 4.36
C SER A 198 15.86 -17.71 4.43
N ALA A 199 16.87 -17.81 3.57
CA ALA A 199 17.84 -18.92 3.59
C ALA A 199 18.68 -18.97 4.87
N GLU A 200 19.11 -17.82 5.39
CA GLU A 200 19.85 -17.74 6.67
C GLU A 200 18.97 -18.16 7.84
N TRP A 201 17.70 -17.75 7.84
CA TRP A 201 16.72 -18.19 8.84
C TRP A 201 16.46 -19.70 8.77
N PHE A 202 16.29 -20.27 7.57
CA PHE A 202 16.13 -21.73 7.41
C PHE A 202 17.33 -22.53 7.89
N ALA A 203 18.54 -22.02 7.73
CA ALA A 203 19.76 -22.71 8.19
C ALA A 203 19.85 -22.81 9.72
N ASN A 204 19.12 -21.95 10.44
CA ASN A 204 19.14 -21.85 11.90
C ASN A 204 17.79 -22.23 12.53
N SER A 205 16.87 -22.84 11.78
CA SER A 205 15.61 -23.34 12.32
C SER A 205 15.65 -24.84 12.54
N VAL A 206 15.10 -25.29 13.66
CA VAL A 206 14.77 -26.71 13.86
C VAL A 206 13.51 -26.97 13.04
N LEU A 207 13.67 -27.49 11.82
CA LEU A 207 12.58 -27.64 10.86
C LEU A 207 11.44 -28.53 11.39
N SER A 208 10.45 -27.93 12.06
CA SER A 208 9.07 -28.40 12.04
C SER A 208 8.32 -27.57 11.00
N ILE A 209 8.37 -28.00 9.74
CA ILE A 209 7.59 -27.38 8.67
C ILE A 209 6.15 -27.85 8.86
N SER A 210 5.28 -26.98 9.38
CA SER A 210 3.84 -27.18 9.26
C SER A 210 3.36 -26.55 7.96
N GLU A 211 2.72 -27.33 7.10
CA GLU A 211 1.87 -26.75 6.06
C GLU A 211 0.81 -25.89 6.75
N TYR A 212 0.65 -24.64 6.32
CA TYR A 212 -0.28 -23.69 6.93
C TYR A 212 -1.69 -24.30 6.93
N PRO A 213 -2.31 -24.60 8.09
CA PRO A 213 -3.72 -24.93 8.08
C PRO A 213 -4.50 -23.66 7.67
N GLU A 214 -5.31 -23.77 6.63
CA GLU A 214 -6.01 -22.65 5.96
C GLU A 214 -7.01 -21.87 6.86
N SER A 215 -7.06 -22.05 8.18
CA SER A 215 -8.24 -21.60 8.96
C SER A 215 -8.04 -21.14 10.41
N GLU A 216 -6.86 -20.68 10.84
CA GLU A 216 -6.75 -19.99 12.14
C GLU A 216 -6.54 -18.49 11.95
N THR A 217 -7.65 -17.77 11.70
CA THR A 217 -7.73 -16.33 11.91
C THR A 217 -7.71 -16.06 13.42
N THR A 218 -6.54 -16.07 14.04
CA THR A 218 -6.38 -15.36 15.31
C THR A 218 -6.48 -13.88 15.00
N ASP A 219 -7.55 -13.27 15.50
CA ASP A 219 -7.82 -11.84 15.52
C ASP A 219 -6.74 -11.15 16.38
N ASP A 220 -5.55 -11.02 15.81
CA ASP A 220 -4.45 -10.22 16.36
C ASP A 220 -4.87 -8.77 16.13
N GLY A 221 -5.40 -8.17 17.20
CA GLY A 221 -6.09 -6.88 17.19
C GLY A 221 -5.55 -5.92 16.15
N SER A 222 -6.42 -5.52 15.23
CA SER A 222 -6.17 -4.53 14.19
C SER A 222 -5.68 -3.22 14.81
N ASP A 223 -4.35 -3.14 15.01
CA ASP A 223 -3.67 -1.86 15.04
C ASP A 223 -4.07 -1.19 13.74
N SER A 224 -4.78 -0.07 13.84
CA SER A 224 -5.14 0.73 12.67
C SER A 224 -3.82 1.19 12.05
N PHE A 225 -3.33 0.38 11.11
CA PHE A 225 -2.09 0.65 10.41
C PHE A 225 -2.32 2.01 9.76
N ASP A 226 -1.58 3.02 10.22
CA ASP A 226 -1.67 4.36 9.69
C ASP A 226 -1.00 4.35 8.30
N ILE A 227 -1.65 3.69 7.34
CA ILE A 227 -1.26 3.56 5.94
C ILE A 227 -1.14 4.96 5.31
N TRP A 228 -1.76 5.95 5.96
CA TRP A 228 -1.79 7.35 5.58
C TRP A 228 -0.85 8.24 6.40
N GLY A 229 -0.11 7.65 7.35
CA GLY A 229 0.89 8.32 8.16
C GLY A 229 1.86 9.12 7.30
N GLU A 230 2.39 10.20 7.87
CA GLU A 230 3.33 11.08 7.18
C GLU A 230 4.59 10.28 6.81
N ASP A 231 4.67 9.79 5.56
CA ASP A 231 5.89 9.21 5.00
C ASP A 231 7.01 10.24 5.23
N ALA A 232 7.92 9.95 6.17
CA ALA A 232 9.24 10.54 6.16
C ALA A 232 9.82 10.18 4.80
N VAL A 233 9.93 11.16 3.91
CA VAL A 233 10.39 10.96 2.55
C VAL A 233 11.85 10.49 2.61
N ASP A 234 12.06 9.18 2.58
CA ASP A 234 13.37 8.57 2.42
C ASP A 234 13.74 8.71 0.93
N TYR A 235 14.64 9.66 0.64
CA TYR A 235 15.09 10.02 -0.70
C TYR A 235 16.15 9.04 -1.27
N SER A 236 16.23 7.80 -0.79
CA SER A 236 17.29 6.86 -1.14
C SER A 236 17.02 5.97 -2.37
N ASP A 237 15.91 6.15 -3.10
CA ASP A 237 15.74 5.50 -4.41
C ASP A 237 16.66 6.17 -5.46
N GLY A 238 17.92 5.76 -5.48
CA GLY A 238 18.88 6.03 -6.54
C GLY A 238 18.53 5.24 -7.79
N GLU A 239 17.73 5.84 -8.68
CA GLU A 239 17.68 5.42 -10.08
C GLU A 239 18.96 5.92 -10.77
N GLU A 240 19.98 5.05 -10.81
CA GLU A 240 21.11 5.20 -11.74
C GLU A 240 20.60 4.94 -13.17
N ASP A 241 20.07 5.98 -13.80
CA ASP A 241 19.91 5.99 -15.25
C ASP A 241 21.31 6.10 -15.87
N SER A 242 21.86 4.95 -16.27
CA SER A 242 23.06 4.88 -17.09
C SER A 242 22.74 5.32 -18.52
N GLU A 243 22.90 6.62 -18.80
CA GLU A 243 23.10 7.10 -20.17
C GLU A 243 24.46 6.58 -20.66
N SER A 244 24.43 5.78 -21.72
CA SER A 244 25.61 5.37 -22.47
C SER A 244 25.75 6.28 -23.68
N ASP A 245 26.83 7.06 -23.70
CA ASP A 245 27.38 7.72 -24.88
C ASP A 245 28.06 6.71 -25.83
#